data_AF-E6U7X7-F1
#
_entry.id   AF-E6U7X7-F1
#
_cell.length_a   1.000
_cell.length_b   1.000
_cell.length_c   1.000
_cell.angle_alpha   90.00
_cell.angle_beta   90.00
_cell.angle_gamma   90.00
#
_symmetry.space_group_name_H-M   'P 1'
#
loop_
_entity.id
_entity.type
_entity.pdbx_description
1 polymer ?
#
loop_
_entity_poly.entity_id
_entity_poly.type
_entity_poly.pdbx_seq_one_letter_code
_entity_poly.pdbx_strand_id
1 'polypeptide(L)'
;MAADLIPTRYGRVRGTEDGSVRVFHGIPYAKPPVGARRFGAPEKPAPGDSVRDATRFGSVCPQPRGFMERLAGIDRKQSADCLYLNIWSPPEPAGPLPVLVWHDTLSVPDDPDADKRALFGL
;
A
#
# COMPACT_ATOMS: atom_id res chain seq x y z
N MET A 1 -21.91 4.20 -3.57
CA MET A 1 -21.31 3.61 -4.79
C MET A 1 -20.74 2.25 -4.42
N ALA A 2 -20.88 1.23 -5.28
CA ALA A 2 -20.51 -0.13 -4.95
C ALA A 2 -19.02 -0.21 -4.57
N ALA A 3 -18.71 -0.90 -3.48
CA ALA A 3 -17.31 -1.07 -3.06
C ALA A 3 -16.58 -1.90 -4.14
N ASP A 4 -15.63 -1.29 -4.82
CA ASP A 4 -14.92 -1.90 -5.94
C ASP A 4 -14.08 -3.08 -5.44
N LEU A 5 -14.57 -4.30 -5.69
CA LEU A 5 -13.93 -5.56 -5.31
C LEU A 5 -13.08 -6.06 -6.48
N ILE A 6 -11.79 -5.80 -6.41
CA ILE A 6 -10.86 -6.18 -7.48
C ILE A 6 -10.27 -7.57 -7.19
N PRO A 7 -10.39 -8.53 -8.13
CA PRO A 7 -9.76 -9.83 -7.97
C PRO A 7 -8.24 -9.74 -8.16
N THR A 8 -7.51 -10.47 -7.33
CA THR A 8 -6.06 -10.70 -7.47
C THR A 8 -5.78 -12.20 -7.42
N ARG A 9 -4.55 -12.60 -7.76
CA ARG A 9 -4.08 -13.99 -7.61
C ARG A 9 -4.11 -14.52 -6.17
N TYR A 10 -4.26 -13.65 -5.16
CA TYR A 10 -4.24 -14.00 -3.74
C TYR A 10 -5.55 -13.72 -3.00
N GLY A 11 -6.61 -13.35 -3.71
CA GLY A 11 -7.91 -12.99 -3.15
C GLY A 11 -8.44 -11.67 -3.68
N ARG A 12 -9.59 -11.24 -3.17
CA ARG A 12 -10.23 -9.97 -3.57
C ARG A 12 -9.78 -8.83 -2.64
N VAL A 13 -9.59 -7.63 -3.20
CA VAL A 13 -9.24 -6.42 -2.42
C VAL A 13 -10.32 -5.36 -2.60
N ARG A 14 -10.58 -4.58 -1.56
CA ARG A 14 -11.53 -3.46 -1.55
C ARG A 14 -10.77 -2.15 -1.33
N GLY A 15 -10.79 -1.26 -2.32
CA GLY A 15 -10.19 0.07 -2.23
C GLY A 15 -11.21 1.18 -1.92
N THR A 16 -10.77 2.42 -2.14
CA THR A 16 -11.63 3.61 -2.20
C THR A 16 -11.61 4.23 -3.59
N GLU A 17 -12.64 5.01 -3.92
CA GLU A 17 -12.72 5.80 -5.15
C GLU A 17 -13.36 7.16 -4.82
N ASP A 18 -12.79 8.24 -5.33
CA ASP A 18 -13.28 9.62 -5.13
C ASP A 18 -13.82 10.25 -6.43
N GLY A 19 -14.06 9.43 -7.46
CA GLY A 19 -14.53 9.83 -8.78
C GLY A 19 -13.42 10.23 -9.75
N SER A 20 -12.21 10.48 -9.23
CA SER A 20 -11.05 10.87 -10.05
C SER A 20 -9.94 9.82 -10.02
N VAL A 21 -9.78 9.15 -8.88
CA VAL A 21 -8.82 8.06 -8.70
C VAL A 21 -9.46 6.91 -7.91
N ARG A 22 -9.07 5.69 -8.23
CA ARG A 22 -9.20 4.51 -7.37
C ARG A 22 -7.90 4.32 -6.61
N VAL A 23 -8.02 4.05 -5.31
CA VAL A 23 -6.87 3.84 -4.44
C VAL A 23 -7.02 2.57 -3.64
N PHE A 24 -5.96 1.79 -3.62
CA PHE A 24 -5.84 0.58 -2.82
C PHE A 24 -4.57 0.67 -1.99
N HIS A 25 -4.71 0.72 -0.68
CA HIS A 25 -3.62 0.79 0.27
C HIS A 25 -3.38 -0.54 0.98
N GLY A 26 -2.16 -0.78 1.44
CA GLY A 26 -1.89 -1.88 2.37
C GLY A 26 -2.12 -3.28 1.78
N ILE A 27 -1.95 -3.46 0.45
CA ILE A 27 -2.08 -4.78 -0.17
C ILE A 27 -0.81 -5.59 0.12
N PRO A 28 -0.89 -6.78 0.74
CA PRO A 28 0.28 -7.61 0.99
C PRO A 28 0.85 -8.13 -0.32
N TYR A 29 2.15 -7.97 -0.54
CA TYR A 29 2.82 -8.59 -1.68
C TYR A 29 3.73 -9.75 -1.28
N ALA A 30 3.97 -9.93 0.03
CA ALA A 30 4.69 -11.07 0.59
C ALA A 30 4.11 -11.49 1.96
N LYS A 31 4.51 -12.67 2.46
CA LYS A 31 4.26 -13.05 3.86
C LYS A 31 5.05 -12.14 4.80
N PRO A 32 4.56 -11.91 6.04
CA PRO A 32 5.30 -11.16 7.03
C PRO A 32 6.70 -11.77 7.28
N PRO A 33 7.80 -11.01 7.13
CA PRO A 33 9.18 -11.48 7.31
C PRO A 33 9.57 -11.54 8.80
N VAL A 34 8.70 -12.15 9.61
CA VAL A 34 8.83 -12.25 11.07
C VAL A 34 9.27 -13.65 11.50
N GLY A 35 9.83 -13.75 12.71
CA GLY A 35 10.28 -15.04 13.27
C GLY A 35 11.31 -15.72 12.37
N ALA A 36 11.07 -16.99 12.03
CA ALA A 36 11.95 -17.79 11.18
C ALA A 36 12.10 -17.26 9.74
N ARG A 37 11.23 -16.35 9.28
CA ARG A 37 11.33 -15.72 7.96
C ARG A 37 12.24 -14.50 7.93
N ARG A 38 12.68 -14.02 9.11
CA ARG A 38 13.55 -12.86 9.19
C ARG A 38 14.89 -13.16 8.49
N PHE A 39 15.36 -12.22 7.67
CA PHE A 39 16.57 -12.34 6.86
C PHE A 39 16.52 -13.43 5.76
N GLY A 40 15.36 -14.04 5.54
CA GLY A 40 15.11 -14.90 4.38
C GLY A 40 14.61 -14.10 3.17
N ALA A 41 14.54 -14.78 2.02
CA ALA A 41 13.88 -14.23 0.84
C ALA A 41 12.37 -14.06 1.10
N PRO A 42 11.72 -13.03 0.52
CA PRO A 42 10.29 -12.83 0.67
C PRO A 42 9.50 -13.99 0.04
N GLU A 43 8.54 -14.52 0.80
CA GLU A 43 7.64 -15.58 0.33
C GLU A 43 6.32 -14.98 -0.20
N LYS A 44 5.70 -15.63 -1.19
CA LYS A 44 4.38 -15.23 -1.71
C LYS A 44 3.32 -15.21 -0.60
N PRO A 45 2.40 -14.22 -0.56
CA PRO A 45 1.28 -14.19 0.37
C PRO A 45 0.46 -15.47 0.30
N ALA A 46 -0.18 -15.84 1.41
CA ALA A 46 -1.17 -16.89 1.38
C ALA A 46 -2.40 -16.39 0.60
N PRO A 47 -2.90 -17.16 -0.39
CA PRO A 47 -4.20 -16.87 -1.00
C PRO A 47 -5.30 -17.04 0.05
N GLY A 48 -6.37 -16.26 -0.06
CA GLY A 48 -7.53 -16.39 0.80
C GLY A 48 -8.82 -15.99 0.10
N ASP A 49 -9.93 -16.59 0.52
CA ASP A 49 -11.26 -16.33 -0.03
C ASP A 49 -11.90 -15.07 0.54
N SER A 50 -11.39 -14.57 1.68
CA SER A 50 -11.85 -13.35 2.32
C SER A 50 -11.45 -12.12 1.51
N VAL A 51 -12.38 -11.17 1.38
CA VAL A 51 -12.08 -9.83 0.87
C VAL A 51 -11.13 -9.12 1.83
N ARG A 52 -10.02 -8.60 1.32
CA ARG A 52 -9.10 -7.75 2.06
C ARG A 52 -9.51 -6.28 1.97
N ASP A 53 -9.62 -5.64 3.11
CA ASP A 53 -9.81 -4.19 3.20
C ASP A 53 -8.47 -3.50 2.86
N ALA A 54 -8.45 -2.80 1.74
CA ALA A 54 -7.32 -2.02 1.22
C ALA A 54 -7.64 -0.52 1.24
N THR A 55 -8.44 -0.06 2.21
CA THR A 55 -8.77 1.36 2.37
C THR A 55 -7.77 2.12 3.25
N ARG A 56 -6.84 1.42 3.91
CA ARG A 56 -5.87 1.99 4.85
C ARG A 56 -4.46 1.50 4.56
N PHE A 57 -3.47 2.33 4.83
CA PHE A 57 -2.07 1.94 4.76
C PHE A 57 -1.74 0.79 5.71
N GLY A 58 -0.82 -0.07 5.26
CA GLY A 58 -0.16 -1.04 6.12
C GLY A 58 0.86 -0.37 7.05
N SER A 59 1.46 -1.14 7.95
CA SER A 59 2.57 -0.66 8.78
C SER A 59 3.82 -0.39 7.95
N VAL A 60 4.60 0.63 8.35
CA VAL A 60 5.96 0.81 7.84
C VAL A 60 6.91 -0.21 8.44
N CYS A 61 8.01 -0.46 7.72
CA CYS A 61 9.09 -1.25 8.28
C CYS A 61 9.77 -0.53 9.45
N PRO A 62 10.33 -1.28 10.43
CA PRO A 62 10.96 -0.69 11.59
C PRO A 62 12.14 0.18 11.19
N GLN A 63 12.10 1.46 11.55
CA GLN A 63 13.11 2.46 11.25
C GLN A 63 13.13 3.57 12.32
N PRO A 64 14.30 4.18 12.59
CA PRO A 64 14.37 5.36 13.43
C PRO A 64 13.46 6.47 12.89
N ARG A 65 12.73 7.14 13.77
CA ARG A 65 11.96 8.34 13.39
C ARG A 65 12.93 9.48 13.07
N GLY A 66 12.76 10.10 11.91
CA GLY A 66 13.54 11.25 11.48
C GLY A 66 13.33 12.46 12.39
N PHE A 67 14.26 13.42 12.37
CA PHE A 67 14.18 14.62 13.20
C PHE A 67 12.87 15.40 12.95
N MET A 68 12.52 15.63 11.69
CA MET A 68 11.29 16.33 11.32
C MET A 68 10.02 15.60 11.76
N GLU A 69 10.01 14.27 11.69
CA GLU A 69 8.86 13.46 12.11
C GLU A 69 8.63 13.50 13.62
N ARG A 70 9.73 13.56 14.38
CA ARG A 70 9.67 13.78 15.83
C ARG A 70 9.14 15.17 16.15
N LEU A 71 9.63 16.19 15.45
CA LEU A 71 9.21 17.58 15.64
C LEU A 71 7.73 17.79 15.29
N ALA A 72 7.28 17.18 14.20
CA ALA A 72 5.89 17.24 13.72
C ALA A 72 4.95 16.26 14.45
N GLY A 73 5.45 15.47 15.40
CA GLY A 73 4.63 14.50 16.15
C GLY A 73 4.07 13.35 15.31
N ILE A 74 4.59 13.10 14.11
CA ILE A 74 4.07 12.09 13.17
C ILE A 74 4.35 10.69 13.70
N ASP A 75 3.34 10.03 14.25
CA ASP A 75 3.47 8.69 14.82
C ASP A 75 2.98 7.61 13.85
N ARG A 76 3.94 6.87 13.30
CA ARG A 76 3.68 5.84 12.29
C ARG A 76 3.63 4.47 12.95
N LYS A 77 2.62 3.67 12.59
CA LYS A 77 2.57 2.27 13.00
C LYS A 77 3.73 1.50 12.35
N GLN A 78 4.74 1.17 13.13
CA GLN A 78 5.88 0.36 12.68
C GLN A 78 5.69 -1.11 13.03
N SER A 79 6.06 -2.01 12.12
CA SER A 79 6.06 -3.45 12.35
C SER A 79 7.01 -4.14 11.38
N ALA A 80 7.61 -5.26 11.78
CA ALA A 80 8.33 -6.13 10.85
C ALA A 80 7.39 -6.78 9.81
N ASP A 81 6.10 -6.87 10.11
CA ASP A 81 5.06 -7.10 9.10
C ASP A 81 4.79 -5.79 8.35
N CYS A 82 5.55 -5.52 7.29
CA CYS A 82 5.52 -4.26 6.54
C CYS A 82 5.57 -4.44 5.01
N LEU A 83 5.48 -5.68 4.50
CA LEU A 83 5.61 -5.96 3.06
C LEU A 83 4.28 -5.73 2.32
N TYR A 84 3.90 -4.46 2.26
CA TYR A 84 2.69 -3.95 1.64
C TYR A 84 3.01 -3.04 0.46
N LEU A 85 2.10 -2.98 -0.51
CA LEU A 85 2.13 -2.00 -1.59
C LEU A 85 0.80 -1.23 -1.65
N ASN A 86 0.85 -0.10 -2.34
CA ASN A 86 -0.30 0.75 -2.60
C ASN A 86 -0.43 0.96 -4.12
N ILE A 87 -1.66 1.15 -4.60
CA ILE A 87 -1.98 1.31 -6.02
C ILE A 87 -2.93 2.49 -6.17
N TRP A 88 -2.62 3.37 -7.12
CA TRP A 88 -3.51 4.42 -7.60
C TRP A 88 -3.75 4.20 -9.09
N SER A 89 -5.00 4.31 -9.53
CA SER A 89 -5.37 4.22 -10.94
C SER A 89 -6.55 5.12 -11.27
N PRO A 90 -6.73 5.57 -12.52
CA PRO A 90 -8.00 6.13 -12.95
C PRO A 90 -9.11 5.07 -12.75
N PRO A 91 -10.35 5.49 -12.44
CA PRO A 91 -11.43 4.53 -12.23
C PRO A 91 -11.75 3.75 -13.50
N GLU A 92 -11.96 4.40 -14.63
CA GLU A 92 -12.40 3.72 -15.85
C GLU A 92 -11.35 3.85 -16.97
N PRO A 93 -10.27 3.05 -16.94
CA PRO A 93 -9.29 3.08 -18.01
C PRO A 93 -9.88 2.48 -19.30
N ALA A 94 -9.71 3.19 -20.42
CA ALA A 94 -10.16 2.74 -21.75
C ALA A 94 -9.31 1.57 -22.32
N GLY A 95 -8.29 1.11 -21.59
CA GLY A 95 -7.38 0.04 -21.99
C GLY A 95 -6.20 -0.11 -21.01
N PRO A 96 -5.19 -0.93 -21.36
CA PRO A 96 -3.99 -1.05 -20.54
C PRO A 96 -3.28 0.30 -20.37
N LEU A 97 -2.91 0.63 -19.14
CA LEU A 97 -2.18 1.85 -18.81
C LEU A 97 -0.69 1.54 -18.56
N PRO A 98 0.21 2.50 -18.83
CA PRO A 98 1.57 2.46 -18.32
C PRO A 98 1.58 2.35 -16.78
N VAL A 99 2.51 1.58 -16.23
CA VAL A 99 2.65 1.40 -14.77
C VAL A 99 3.95 2.04 -14.30
N LEU A 100 3.83 2.99 -13.37
CA LEU A 100 4.96 3.54 -12.63
C LEU A 100 5.09 2.81 -11.29
N VAL A 101 6.24 2.18 -11.04
CA VAL A 101 6.55 1.54 -9.76
C VAL A 101 7.50 2.45 -9.00
N TRP A 102 7.03 2.96 -7.87
CA TRP A 102 7.79 3.89 -7.03
C TRP A 102 8.47 3.15 -5.88
N HIS A 103 9.78 3.35 -5.72
CA HIS A 103 10.57 2.79 -4.63
C HIS A 103 11.03 3.93 -3.72
N ASP A 104 10.39 4.07 -2.56
CA ASP A 104 10.78 5.07 -1.58
C ASP A 104 12.15 4.76 -0.98
N THR A 105 13.02 5.76 -0.90
CA THR A 105 14.29 5.69 -0.18
C THR A 105 14.11 5.96 1.31
N LEU A 106 13.01 6.59 1.72
CA LEU A 106 12.56 6.79 3.09
C LEU A 106 11.03 6.64 3.11
N SER A 107 10.51 5.65 3.85
CA SER A 107 9.08 5.29 3.79
C SER A 107 8.27 6.16 4.75
N VAL A 108 7.48 7.09 4.22
CA VAL A 108 6.55 7.94 4.99
C VAL A 108 5.13 7.75 4.42
N PRO A 109 4.25 6.94 5.04
CA PRO A 109 2.94 6.59 4.48
C PRO A 109 1.94 7.75 4.48
N ASP A 110 2.12 8.71 5.37
CA ASP A 110 1.28 9.90 5.52
C ASP A 110 2.02 11.17 5.05
N ASP A 111 3.04 10.99 4.20
CA ASP A 111 3.64 12.11 3.49
C ASP A 111 2.66 12.57 2.41
N PRO A 112 2.31 13.86 2.32
CA PRO A 112 1.63 14.38 1.14
C PRO A 112 2.35 14.02 -0.18
N ASP A 113 3.67 13.78 -0.17
CA ASP A 113 4.42 13.30 -1.34
C ASP A 113 4.25 11.78 -1.61
N ALA A 114 3.72 11.01 -0.65
CA ALA A 114 3.37 9.60 -0.82
C ALA A 114 1.99 9.40 -1.45
N ASP A 115 1.07 10.37 -1.34
CA ASP A 115 -0.18 10.32 -2.08
C ASP A 115 0.08 10.64 -3.56
N LYS A 116 -0.01 9.59 -4.40
CA LYS A 116 0.25 9.71 -5.83
C LYS A 116 -0.95 10.26 -6.62
N ARG A 117 -2.01 10.73 -5.95
CA ARG A 117 -3.13 11.48 -6.58
C ARG A 117 -2.65 12.64 -7.44
N ALA A 118 -1.64 13.38 -7.00
CA ALA A 118 -1.10 14.52 -7.74
C ALA A 118 -0.53 14.13 -9.12
N LEU A 119 -0.10 12.87 -9.32
CA LEU A 119 0.34 12.39 -10.64
C LEU A 119 -0.80 12.33 -11.67
N PHE A 120 -2.05 12.32 -11.21
CA PHE A 120 -3.23 12.34 -12.06
C PHE A 120 -3.73 13.77 -12.37
N GLY A 121 -2.98 14.80 -11.96
CA GLY A 121 -3.34 16.20 -12.19
C GLY A 121 -4.44 16.72 -11.27
N LEU A 122 -4.55 16.14 -10.06
CA LEU A 122 -5.49 16.49 -9.00
C LEU A 122 -4.80 17.26 -7.87
#